data_AF-A0A522MCV3-F1
#
_entry.id   AF-A0A522MCV3-F1
#
_cell.length_a   1.000
_cell.length_b   1.000
_cell.length_c   1.000
_cell.angle_alpha   90.00
_cell.angle_beta   90.00
_cell.angle_gamma   90.00
#
_symmetry.space_group_name_H-M   'P 1'
#
loop_
_entity.id
_entity.type
_entity.pdbx_description
1 polymer ?
#
loop_
_entity_poly.entity_id
_entity_poly.type
_entity_poly.pdbx_seq_one_letter_code
_entity_poly.pdbx_strand_id
1 'polypeptide(L)'
;MAKPASKAAAPKGVRPKLGQPVIIRYRFVKPNTVGIIVGLYESDTDDVIVQAFPIDRESMQIPAIPFYNAEPDDDVQSAVWAA
;
A
#
# COMPACT_ATOMS: atom_id res chain seq x y z
N MET A 1 24.93 -15.91 7.65
CA MET A 1 23.48 -15.66 7.49
C MET A 1 23.32 -14.40 6.65
N ALA A 2 22.72 -14.54 5.46
CA ALA A 2 22.58 -13.45 4.50
C ALA A 2 21.58 -12.41 5.04
N LYS A 3 22.04 -11.17 5.18
CA LYS A 3 21.20 -10.00 5.46
C LYS A 3 20.29 -9.81 4.24
N PRO A 4 18.96 -9.75 4.36
CA PRO A 4 18.14 -9.40 3.22
C PRO A 4 18.56 -8.01 2.74
N ALA A 5 18.92 -7.94 1.45
CA ALA A 5 19.34 -6.73 0.79
C ALA A 5 18.28 -5.64 0.98
N SER A 6 18.77 -4.44 1.26
CA SER A 6 18.03 -3.21 1.36
C SER A 6 16.89 -3.18 0.35
N LYS A 7 15.63 -3.22 0.82
CA LYS A 7 14.49 -2.77 0.03
C LYS A 7 14.85 -1.34 -0.38
N ALA A 8 14.94 -1.09 -1.68
CA ALA A 8 15.38 0.20 -2.19
C ALA A 8 14.54 1.28 -1.51
N ALA A 9 15.20 2.14 -0.72
CA ALA A 9 14.55 3.29 -0.14
C ALA A 9 13.95 4.07 -1.30
N ALA A 10 12.64 4.25 -1.29
CA ALA A 10 11.96 5.00 -2.34
C ALA A 10 12.68 6.36 -2.51
N PRO A 11 12.92 6.82 -3.74
CA PRO A 11 13.40 8.18 -3.96
C PRO A 11 12.43 9.14 -3.27
N LYS A 12 12.90 10.32 -2.83
CA LYS A 12 12.13 11.39 -2.15
C LYS A 12 10.93 11.90 -2.96
N GLY A 13 9.98 11.02 -3.22
CA GLY A 13 8.77 11.20 -4.01
C GLY A 13 7.60 10.76 -3.14
N VAL A 14 6.59 11.63 -3.11
CA VAL A 14 5.26 11.49 -2.50
C VAL A 14 5.22 10.68 -1.19
N ARG A 15 5.30 11.39 -0.06
CA ARG A 15 4.96 10.76 1.24
C ARG A 15 3.47 10.41 1.27
N PRO A 16 3.09 9.21 1.73
CA PRO A 16 1.69 8.88 1.95
C PRO A 16 1.06 9.85 2.94
N LYS A 17 -0.21 10.21 2.71
CA LYS A 17 -0.97 11.11 3.58
C LYS A 17 -2.21 10.42 4.12
N LEU A 18 -2.57 10.73 5.36
CA LEU A 18 -3.88 10.36 5.92
C LEU A 18 -5.01 10.92 5.05
N GLY A 19 -6.03 10.12 4.80
CA GLY A 19 -7.17 10.48 3.95
C GLY A 19 -6.91 10.40 2.45
N GLN A 20 -5.69 10.05 2.01
CA GLN A 20 -5.38 9.93 0.59
C GLN A 20 -6.09 8.72 -0.04
N PRO A 21 -6.78 8.89 -1.18
CA PRO A 21 -7.33 7.79 -1.94
C PRO A 21 -6.21 7.01 -2.62
N VAL A 22 -6.30 5.68 -2.58
CA VAL A 22 -5.30 4.77 -3.13
C VAL A 22 -5.95 3.64 -3.91
N ILE A 23 -5.22 3.13 -4.90
CA ILE A 23 -5.50 1.84 -5.54
C ILE A 23 -4.77 0.76 -4.77
N ILE A 24 -5.41 -0.40 -4.60
CA ILE A 24 -4.92 -1.53 -3.81
C ILE A 24 -4.75 -2.74 -4.71
N ARG A 25 -3.54 -3.29 -4.68
CA ARG A 25 -3.23 -4.65 -5.13
C ARG A 25 -2.96 -5.49 -3.89
N TYR A 26 -3.83 -6.45 -3.60
CA TYR A 26 -3.66 -7.34 -2.45
C TYR A 26 -4.42 -8.65 -2.69
N ARG A 27 -3.84 -9.79 -2.32
CA ARG A 27 -4.37 -11.13 -2.64
C ARG A 27 -5.81 -11.41 -2.16
N PHE A 28 -6.31 -10.65 -1.19
CA PHE A 28 -7.63 -10.85 -0.59
C PHE A 28 -8.71 -9.90 -1.14
N VAL A 29 -8.33 -8.95 -2.00
CA VAL A 29 -9.24 -8.03 -2.68
C VAL A 29 -9.12 -8.20 -4.19
N LYS A 30 -10.14 -7.75 -4.92
CA LYS A 30 -10.08 -7.76 -6.39
C LYS A 30 -8.99 -6.79 -6.89
N PRO A 31 -8.40 -7.04 -8.06
CA PRO A 31 -7.55 -6.04 -8.72
C PRO A 31 -8.26 -4.69 -8.80
N ASN A 32 -7.50 -3.60 -8.64
CA ASN A 32 -7.99 -2.22 -8.70
C ASN A 32 -9.05 -1.87 -7.64
N THR A 33 -9.00 -2.52 -6.46
CA THR A 33 -9.83 -2.11 -5.31
C THR A 33 -9.37 -0.74 -4.83
N VAL A 34 -10.30 0.18 -4.59
CA VAL A 34 -9.99 1.51 -4.03
C VAL A 34 -9.97 1.47 -2.51
N GLY A 35 -9.19 2.36 -1.90
CA GLY A 35 -9.16 2.55 -0.46
C GLY A 35 -8.72 3.93 -0.06
N ILE A 36 -8.63 4.13 1.25
CA ILE A 36 -8.16 5.37 1.87
C ILE A 36 -7.11 5.03 2.92
N ILE A 37 -6.01 5.77 2.95
CA ILE A 37 -5.00 5.66 4.02
C ILE A 37 -5.59 6.19 5.33
N VAL A 38 -5.67 5.34 6.35
CA VAL A 38 -6.22 5.67 7.68
C VAL A 38 -5.16 5.68 8.78
N GLY A 39 -3.92 5.27 8.47
CA GLY A 39 -2.81 5.31 9.41
C GLY A 39 -1.45 5.26 8.72
N LEU A 40 -0.47 5.89 9.35
CA LEU A 40 0.93 5.94 8.91
C LEU A 40 1.80 5.41 10.05
N TYR A 41 2.91 4.76 9.72
CA TYR A 41 3.94 4.39 10.69
C TYR A 41 4.99 5.51 10.81
N GLU A 42 5.58 5.68 11.99
CA GLU A 42 6.31 6.90 12.33
C GLU A 42 7.68 7.05 11.66
N SER A 43 8.38 5.96 11.29
CA SER A 43 9.73 6.13 10.68
C SER A 43 10.44 4.93 10.04
N ASP A 44 10.02 3.69 10.26
CA ASP A 44 10.84 2.52 9.85
C ASP A 44 10.29 1.71 8.67
N THR A 45 9.17 2.15 8.09
CA THR A 45 8.55 1.45 6.97
C THR A 45 7.80 2.41 6.04
N ASP A 46 7.78 2.05 4.76
CA ASP A 46 6.91 2.66 3.74
C ASP A 46 5.52 2.00 3.74
N ASP A 47 5.23 1.13 4.69
CA ASP A 47 3.91 0.53 4.85
C ASP A 47 2.91 1.55 5.41
N VAL A 48 1.65 1.36 5.05
CA VAL A 48 0.52 2.17 5.51
C VAL A 48 -0.63 1.29 5.97
N ILE A 49 -1.52 1.88 6.78
CA ILE A 49 -2.80 1.27 7.14
C ILE A 49 -3.86 1.81 6.17
N VAL A 50 -4.58 0.91 5.48
CA VAL A 50 -5.59 1.28 4.47
C VAL A 50 -6.95 0.68 4.80
N GLN A 51 -8.00 1.49 4.70
CA GLN A 51 -9.37 0.99 4.64
C GLN A 51 -9.71 0.72 3.17
N ALA A 52 -9.89 -0.55 2.81
CA ALA A 52 -10.25 -1.00 1.46
C ALA A 52 -11.77 -1.06 1.28
N PHE A 53 -12.24 -0.74 0.08
CA PHE A 53 -13.66 -0.79 -0.31
C PHE A 53 -13.87 -1.71 -1.53
N PRO A 54 -13.85 -3.05 -1.36
CA PRO A 54 -14.20 -3.97 -2.44
C PRO A 54 -15.69 -3.84 -2.80
N ILE A 55 -16.03 -3.96 -4.09
CA ILE A 55 -17.42 -3.79 -4.58
C ILE A 55 -18.35 -4.93 -4.14
N ASP A 56 -17.80 -6.13 -3.94
CA ASP A 56 -18.56 -7.37 -3.69
C ASP A 56 -18.36 -7.94 -2.28
N ARG A 57 -17.75 -7.15 -1.38
CA ARG A 57 -17.47 -7.53 0.01
C ARG A 57 -17.63 -6.34 0.93
N GLU A 58 -17.69 -6.63 2.21
CA GLU A 58 -17.60 -5.60 3.24
C GLU A 58 -16.23 -4.90 3.19
N SER A 59 -16.24 -3.63 3.59
CA SER A 59 -15.01 -2.86 3.71
C SER A 59 -14.09 -3.51 4.74
N MET A 60 -12.79 -3.54 4.47
CA MET A 60 -11.83 -4.19 5.35
C MET A 60 -10.58 -3.36 5.55
N GLN A 61 -9.97 -3.50 6.72
CA GLN A 61 -8.74 -2.81 7.05
C GLN A 61 -7.53 -3.68 6.71
N ILE A 62 -6.55 -3.10 6.02
CA ILE A 62 -5.26 -3.69 5.72
C ILE A 62 -4.23 -2.97 6.61
N PRO A 63 -3.71 -3.61 7.67
CA PRO A 63 -2.90 -2.94 8.69
C PRO A 63 -1.48 -2.61 8.23
N ALA A 64 -0.91 -3.37 7.30
CA ALA A 64 0.43 -3.10 6.77
C ALA A 64 0.46 -3.49 5.30
N ILE A 65 0.52 -2.49 4.43
CA ILE A 65 0.70 -2.68 2.99
C ILE A 65 1.70 -1.66 2.43
N PRO A 66 2.67 -2.07 1.60
CA PRO A 66 3.69 -1.15 1.10
C PRO A 66 3.09 -0.08 0.20
N PHE A 67 3.42 1.19 0.47
CA PHE A 67 3.08 2.31 -0.38
C PHE A 67 4.11 2.49 -1.51
N TYR A 68 3.61 2.68 -2.72
CA TYR A 68 4.38 2.96 -3.92
C TYR A 68 3.93 4.30 -4.52
N ASN A 69 4.87 4.99 -5.16
CA ASN A 69 4.61 6.28 -5.81
C ASN A 69 3.75 6.17 -7.08
N ALA A 70 3.72 4.98 -7.69
CA ALA A 70 2.96 4.65 -8.88
C ALA A 70 2.62 3.15 -8.84
N GLU A 71 1.82 2.69 -9.80
CA GLU A 71 1.54 1.27 -9.96
C GLU A 71 2.85 0.47 -10.11
N PRO A 72 3.07 -0.57 -9.29
CA PRO A 72 4.26 -1.40 -9.37
C PRO A 72 4.14 -2.51 -10.42
N ASP A 73 5.28 -3.09 -10.77
CA ASP A 73 5.40 -4.22 -11.70
C ASP A 73 4.54 -5.43 -11.29
N ASP A 74 4.16 -6.26 -12.26
CA ASP A 74 3.22 -7.38 -12.09
C ASP A 74 3.70 -8.46 -11.10
N ASP A 75 5.00 -8.52 -10.81
CA ASP A 75 5.58 -9.43 -9.82
C ASP A 75 5.25 -9.03 -8.37
N VAL A 76 4.87 -7.76 -8.14
CA VAL A 76 4.49 -7.24 -6.82
C VAL A 76 3.08 -7.72 -6.45
N GLN A 77 3.00 -8.57 -5.44
CA GLN A 77 1.76 -9.20 -4.95
C GLN A 77 0.93 -8.32 -3.99
N SER A 78 1.57 -7.33 -3.35
CA SER A 78 0.91 -6.45 -2.40
C SER A 78 1.47 -5.03 -2.48
N ALA A 79 0.62 -4.08 -2.80
CA ALA A 79 0.99 -2.68 -2.94
C ALA A 79 -0.23 -1.78 -2.85
N VAL A 80 0.01 -0.54 -2.44
CA VAL A 80 -0.91 0.57 -2.63
C VAL A 80 -0.21 1.74 -3.28
N TRP A 81 -0.90 2.47 -4.15
CA TRP A 81 -0.39 3.69 -4.79
C TRP A 81 -1.51 4.71 -4.93
N ALA A 82 -1.17 5.97 -5.20
CA ALA A 82 -2.16 7.01 -5.39
C ALA A 82 -3.14 6.66 -6.53
N ALA A 83 -4.44 6.85 -6.28
CA ALA A 83 -5.50 6.67 -7.27
C ALA A 83 -5.52 7.79 -8.33
#